data_AF-A0A512DEQ2-F1
#
_entry.id   AF-A0A512DEQ2-F1
#
_cell.length_a   1.000
_cell.length_b   1.000
_cell.length_c   1.000
_cell.angle_alpha   90.00
_cell.angle_beta   90.00
_cell.angle_gamma   90.00
#
_symmetry.space_group_name_H-M   'P 1'
#
loop_
_entity.id
_entity.type
_entity.pdbx_description
1 polymer ?
#
loop_
_entity_poly.entity_id
_entity_poly.type
_entity_poly.pdbx_seq_one_letter_code
_entity_poly.pdbx_strand_id
1 'polypeptide(L)'
;MDRGIPTTVRTVAAPRRARRARVRQRRRLLALTLAASLVGGGAVHGVAAHVATTERLAAEAAQARAVRAEQARQVRVAQAATARLTGAAVQYAAGRRTEALAAARAAVQAADAVVVQAGAQLPAESVTPLDEAAVRLAELIDSAPSAAAVTTPFRRSALLDVEVPEPRVTPRAHRDGTRAALAGVPVAASPQPAGPRGPAPLDGTGPDPAAAAPAGGDTSSPAVTGPTGTATAPTGTATGAAGATGPSTGGSDAGTVATGIATGPSAADRSATPPAPEPAPAAPTASASPTSSAPPTSSAPATPTAAPMSVPEPPEVAVGRQQLAALDLGVSAEMEAAARQVVELSVQVRQSAEAAAAEAARQAAEAAAAQAAAEQAAREAAEELARKVAEVDDAPNGDLPLDLLCGVDFADGVLLRCDAAPALERLNAAYRADHGVDLEVSSSYRSFEAQVAVKAAKGGLAATPGRSNHGRALAVDLAGFGGVGVFDDPDYRWMKEHAETFGWHHPAGMEPGGAGPLEPWHWEFDTEPVDPRKSLTPKVTGLGDR
;
A
#
# COMPACT_ATOMS: atom_id res chain seq x y z
N MET A 1 30.75 -34.95 -12.02
CA MET A 1 31.90 -34.77 -11.12
C MET A 1 31.33 -34.87 -9.72
N ASP A 2 31.12 -36.05 -9.12
CA ASP A 2 31.93 -37.28 -9.06
C ASP A 2 33.26 -37.09 -8.30
N ARG A 3 33.42 -37.92 -7.25
CA ARG A 3 34.56 -38.14 -6.33
C ARG A 3 34.89 -37.01 -5.35
N GLY A 4 35.06 -37.29 -4.04
CA GLY A 4 34.83 -38.58 -3.37
C GLY A 4 35.03 -38.54 -1.85
N ILE A 5 34.35 -39.46 -1.14
CA ILE A 5 34.44 -39.63 0.32
C ILE A 5 35.33 -40.86 0.63
N PRO A 6 36.37 -40.76 1.48
CA PRO A 6 37.25 -41.88 1.80
C PRO A 6 36.62 -42.85 2.81
N THR A 7 36.05 -43.96 2.34
CA THR A 7 35.57 -45.06 3.19
C THR A 7 36.72 -45.81 3.87
N THR A 8 36.98 -45.51 5.14
CA THR A 8 37.94 -46.25 5.98
C THR A 8 37.29 -47.49 6.60
N VAL A 9 37.51 -48.65 5.97
CA VAL A 9 37.03 -49.95 6.47
C VAL A 9 37.82 -50.37 7.71
N ARG A 10 37.31 -50.02 8.90
CA ARG A 10 37.89 -50.40 10.20
C ARG A 10 37.47 -51.82 10.59
N THR A 11 38.27 -52.82 10.22
CA THR A 11 38.09 -54.22 10.63
C THR A 11 38.17 -54.37 12.16
N VAL A 12 37.03 -54.71 12.79
CA VAL A 12 36.95 -54.92 14.24
C VAL A 12 37.53 -56.29 14.60
N ALA A 13 38.74 -56.31 15.18
CA ALA A 13 39.38 -57.53 15.63
C ALA A 13 38.62 -58.19 16.80
N ALA A 14 38.26 -59.47 16.66
CA ALA A 14 37.54 -60.21 17.69
C ALA A 14 38.38 -60.40 18.97
N PRO A 15 37.82 -60.16 20.18
CA PRO A 15 38.59 -60.20 21.43
C PRO A 15 39.06 -61.62 21.79
N ARG A 16 40.39 -61.78 21.93
CA ARG A 16 41.09 -63.06 22.19
C ARG A 16 40.68 -63.84 23.46
N ARG A 17 39.75 -63.34 24.29
CA ARG A 17 39.34 -63.96 25.57
C ARG A 17 38.60 -65.30 25.39
N ALA A 18 37.85 -65.50 24.31
CA ALA A 18 37.01 -66.70 24.10
C ALA A 18 37.80 -68.03 24.02
N ARG A 19 39.05 -68.02 23.52
CA ARG A 19 39.84 -69.26 23.36
C ARG A 19 40.35 -69.86 24.68
N ARG A 20 40.56 -69.06 25.75
CA ARG A 20 41.10 -69.57 27.02
C ARG A 20 40.06 -70.33 27.88
N ALA A 21 38.77 -70.06 27.73
CA ALA A 21 37.71 -70.75 28.46
C ALA A 21 37.56 -72.22 28.02
N ARG A 22 37.46 -72.48 26.71
CA ARG A 22 37.19 -73.82 26.14
C ARG A 22 38.25 -74.87 26.50
N VAL A 23 39.50 -74.46 26.78
CA VAL A 23 40.59 -75.36 27.18
C VAL A 23 40.47 -75.83 28.64
N ARG A 24 40.03 -74.96 29.57
CA ARG A 24 39.82 -75.35 30.98
C ARG A 24 38.65 -76.32 31.15
N GLN A 25 37.60 -76.19 30.34
CA GLN A 25 36.42 -77.04 30.41
C GLN A 25 36.72 -78.49 29.96
N ARG A 26 37.46 -78.67 28.84
CA ARG A 26 37.88 -80.01 28.37
C ARG A 26 38.74 -80.78 29.39
N ARG A 27 39.56 -80.09 30.20
CA ARG A 27 40.38 -80.74 31.26
C ARG A 27 39.58 -81.22 32.48
N ARG A 28 38.36 -80.74 32.70
CA ARG A 28 37.49 -81.25 33.79
C ARG A 28 36.68 -82.49 33.36
N LEU A 29 36.26 -82.56 32.10
CA LEU A 29 35.49 -83.70 31.58
C LEU A 29 36.28 -85.03 31.61
N LEU A 30 37.55 -85.04 31.19
CA LEU A 30 38.38 -86.27 31.26
C LEU A 30 38.62 -86.78 32.70
N ALA A 31 38.52 -85.91 33.71
CA ALA A 31 38.77 -86.30 35.10
C ALA A 31 37.57 -87.04 35.73
N LEU A 32 36.34 -86.73 35.31
CA LEU A 32 35.14 -87.43 35.80
C LEU A 32 34.91 -88.79 35.12
N THR A 33 35.32 -88.95 33.87
CA THR A 33 35.13 -90.21 33.13
C THR A 33 35.98 -91.38 33.63
N LEU A 34 37.01 -91.13 34.46
CA LEU A 34 37.90 -92.17 34.99
C LEU A 34 37.52 -92.67 36.40
N ALA A 35 36.52 -92.06 37.05
CA ALA A 35 36.15 -92.37 38.44
C ALA A 35 34.88 -93.24 38.58
N ALA A 36 34.15 -93.48 37.48
CA ALA A 36 32.83 -94.13 37.48
C ALA A 36 32.86 -95.66 37.21
N SER A 37 34.04 -96.28 37.22
CA SER A 37 34.24 -97.67 36.75
C SER A 37 33.95 -98.76 37.79
N LEU A 38 33.63 -98.41 39.03
CA LEU A 38 33.37 -99.35 40.13
C LEU A 38 32.14 -98.91 40.94
N VAL A 39 31.21 -99.86 41.16
CA VAL A 39 29.91 -99.81 41.89
C VAL A 39 28.65 -99.56 41.03
N GLY A 40 27.72 -100.55 41.06
CA GLY A 40 26.28 -100.29 41.06
C GLY A 40 25.55 -100.02 39.73
N GLY A 41 25.71 -100.86 38.71
CA GLY A 41 25.20 -100.61 37.35
C GLY A 41 23.67 -100.34 37.19
N GLY A 42 22.82 -100.70 38.14
CA GLY A 42 21.36 -100.49 38.05
C GLY A 42 20.93 -99.03 38.25
N ALA A 43 21.22 -98.45 39.42
CA ALA A 43 20.81 -97.08 39.75
C ALA A 43 21.50 -96.01 38.87
N VAL A 44 22.75 -96.28 38.47
CA VAL A 44 23.58 -95.35 37.67
C VAL A 44 22.95 -95.09 36.29
N HIS A 45 22.32 -96.07 35.65
CA HIS A 45 21.64 -95.85 34.36
C HIS A 45 20.41 -94.95 34.48
N GLY A 46 19.60 -95.10 35.53
CA GLY A 46 18.44 -94.23 35.78
C GLY A 46 18.86 -92.79 36.04
N VAL A 47 19.90 -92.58 36.87
CA VAL A 47 20.46 -91.25 37.14
C VAL A 47 21.10 -90.64 35.88
N ALA A 48 21.87 -91.41 35.11
CA ALA A 48 22.49 -90.93 33.88
C ALA A 48 21.45 -90.52 32.81
N ALA A 49 20.38 -91.30 32.65
CA ALA A 49 19.26 -90.95 31.77
C ALA A 49 18.55 -89.67 32.25
N HIS A 50 18.28 -89.54 33.54
CA HIS A 50 17.65 -88.35 34.10
C HIS A 50 18.51 -87.08 33.93
N VAL A 51 19.83 -87.18 34.18
CA VAL A 51 20.79 -86.11 33.91
C VAL A 51 20.85 -85.74 32.43
N ALA A 52 20.85 -86.73 31.52
CA ALA A 52 20.82 -86.46 30.08
C ALA A 52 19.52 -85.73 29.66
N THR A 53 18.37 -86.09 30.23
CA THR A 53 17.11 -85.38 29.96
C THR A 53 17.07 -83.96 30.54
N THR A 54 17.65 -83.72 31.72
CA THR A 54 17.66 -82.38 32.33
C THR A 54 18.69 -81.46 31.67
N GLU A 55 19.87 -81.95 31.27
CA GLU A 55 20.82 -81.24 30.40
C GLU A 55 20.16 -80.85 29.07
N ARG A 56 19.41 -81.78 28.44
CA ARG A 56 18.69 -81.52 27.18
C ARG A 56 17.62 -80.43 27.35
N LEU A 57 16.75 -80.55 28.36
CA LEU A 57 15.71 -79.55 28.64
C LEU A 57 16.32 -78.19 28.99
N ALA A 58 17.45 -78.15 29.70
CA ALA A 58 18.19 -76.92 29.99
C ALA A 58 18.79 -76.29 28.72
N ALA A 59 19.27 -77.10 27.77
CA ALA A 59 19.78 -76.64 26.48
C ALA A 59 18.66 -76.10 25.57
N GLU A 60 17.53 -76.81 25.47
CA GLU A 60 16.33 -76.37 24.75
C GLU A 60 15.78 -75.06 25.36
N ALA A 61 15.71 -74.96 26.69
CA ALA A 61 15.35 -73.73 27.41
C ALA A 61 16.41 -72.60 27.27
N ALA A 62 17.67 -72.91 27.00
CA ALA A 62 18.70 -71.92 26.68
C ALA A 62 18.56 -71.39 25.24
N GLN A 63 18.30 -72.27 24.27
CA GLN A 63 18.00 -71.89 22.89
C GLN A 63 16.73 -71.02 22.81
N ALA A 64 15.65 -71.43 23.49
CA ALA A 64 14.40 -70.67 23.57
C ALA A 64 14.56 -69.31 24.28
N ARG A 65 15.59 -69.12 25.12
CA ARG A 65 15.96 -67.80 25.68
C ARG A 65 16.79 -66.97 24.69
N ALA A 66 17.73 -67.60 23.97
CA ALA A 66 18.55 -66.93 22.96
C ALA A 66 17.70 -66.39 21.79
N VAL A 67 16.74 -67.17 21.29
CA VAL A 67 15.81 -66.74 20.23
C VAL A 67 14.97 -65.54 20.69
N ARG A 68 14.37 -65.60 21.89
CA ARG A 68 13.62 -64.47 22.47
C ARG A 68 14.50 -63.23 22.69
N ALA A 69 15.76 -63.39 23.08
CA ALA A 69 16.69 -62.28 23.26
C ALA A 69 17.04 -61.59 21.94
N GLU A 70 17.21 -62.35 20.85
CA GLU A 70 17.45 -61.81 19.51
C GLU A 70 16.19 -61.18 18.90
N GLN A 71 15.01 -61.80 19.05
CA GLN A 71 13.73 -61.19 18.67
C GLN A 71 13.52 -59.84 19.39
N ALA A 72 13.73 -59.80 20.70
CA ALA A 72 13.65 -58.56 21.47
C ALA A 72 14.72 -57.53 21.07
N ARG A 73 15.91 -57.96 20.61
CA ARG A 73 16.92 -57.07 20.01
C ARG A 73 16.45 -56.49 18.68
N GLN A 74 15.88 -57.30 17.79
CA GLN A 74 15.36 -56.87 16.49
C GLN A 74 14.21 -55.87 16.67
N VAL A 75 13.27 -56.13 17.58
CA VAL A 75 12.19 -55.19 17.96
C VAL A 75 12.77 -53.85 18.44
N ARG A 76 13.75 -53.86 19.35
CA ARG A 76 14.40 -52.61 19.81
C ARG A 76 15.14 -51.86 18.70
N VAL A 77 15.78 -52.57 17.76
CA VAL A 77 16.47 -51.94 16.62
C VAL A 77 15.45 -51.32 15.65
N ALA A 78 14.34 -51.99 15.36
CA ALA A 78 13.26 -51.44 14.55
C ALA A 78 12.62 -50.21 15.21
N GLN A 79 12.24 -50.30 16.48
CA GLN A 79 11.70 -49.18 17.27
C GLN A 79 12.65 -47.97 17.30
N ALA A 80 13.95 -48.20 17.50
CA ALA A 80 14.96 -47.13 17.48
C ALA A 80 15.23 -46.57 16.08
N ALA A 81 14.97 -47.32 15.00
CA ALA A 81 15.00 -46.80 13.64
C ALA A 81 13.77 -45.92 13.36
N THR A 82 12.57 -46.36 13.74
CA THR A 82 11.33 -45.57 13.64
C THR A 82 11.45 -44.27 14.41
N ALA A 83 11.88 -44.29 15.69
CA ALA A 83 12.03 -43.08 16.51
C ALA A 83 12.98 -42.03 15.88
N ARG A 84 14.06 -42.47 15.24
CA ARG A 84 14.97 -41.56 14.50
C ARG A 84 14.33 -40.97 13.25
N LEU A 85 13.58 -41.78 12.49
CA LEU A 85 12.88 -41.31 11.29
C LEU A 85 11.76 -40.33 11.64
N THR A 86 10.97 -40.62 12.67
CA THR A 86 9.95 -39.71 13.20
C THR A 86 10.59 -38.41 13.72
N GLY A 87 11.68 -38.50 14.50
CA GLY A 87 12.42 -37.33 14.97
C GLY A 87 13.00 -36.47 13.84
N ALA A 88 13.56 -37.08 12.80
CA ALA A 88 14.06 -36.37 11.62
C ALA A 88 12.92 -35.67 10.84
N ALA A 89 11.76 -36.33 10.70
CA ALA A 89 10.58 -35.75 10.07
C ALA A 89 10.00 -34.58 10.90
N VAL A 90 9.96 -34.69 12.24
CA VAL A 90 9.59 -33.58 13.15
C VAL A 90 10.53 -32.39 12.94
N GLN A 91 11.85 -32.61 12.88
CA GLN A 91 12.82 -31.53 12.65
C GLN A 91 12.66 -30.88 11.27
N TYR A 92 12.40 -31.66 10.22
CA TYR A 92 12.11 -31.13 8.88
C TYR A 92 10.83 -30.27 8.88
N ALA A 93 9.73 -30.77 9.45
CA ALA A 93 8.47 -30.04 9.52
C ALA A 93 8.58 -28.78 10.41
N ALA A 94 9.37 -28.84 11.49
CA ALA A 94 9.69 -27.68 12.33
C ALA A 94 10.46 -26.60 11.57
N GLY A 95 11.42 -26.99 10.71
CA GLY A 95 12.10 -26.08 9.80
C GLY A 95 11.13 -25.40 8.83
N ARG A 96 10.36 -26.19 8.07
CA ARG A 96 9.38 -25.69 7.09
C ARG A 96 8.31 -24.78 7.72
N ARG A 97 7.79 -25.12 8.92
CA ARG A 97 6.86 -24.26 9.68
C ARG A 97 7.50 -22.94 10.12
N THR A 98 8.80 -22.94 10.45
CA THR A 98 9.53 -21.72 10.83
C THR A 98 9.78 -20.82 9.61
N GLU A 99 10.17 -21.40 8.47
CA GLU A 99 10.35 -20.70 7.20
C GLU A 99 9.03 -20.07 6.72
N ALA A 100 7.93 -20.83 6.73
CA ALA A 100 6.60 -20.36 6.36
C ALA A 100 6.13 -19.19 7.24
N LEU A 101 6.22 -19.31 8.57
CA LEU A 101 5.82 -18.25 9.51
C LEU A 101 6.67 -16.98 9.37
N ALA A 102 7.96 -17.11 9.02
CA ALA A 102 8.82 -15.96 8.78
C ALA A 102 8.45 -15.24 7.47
N ALA A 103 8.25 -16.00 6.38
CA ALA A 103 7.85 -15.46 5.08
C ALA A 103 6.46 -14.81 5.14
N ALA A 104 5.50 -15.43 5.82
CA ALA A 104 4.13 -14.93 5.95
C ALA A 104 4.08 -13.60 6.73
N ARG A 105 4.78 -13.50 7.87
CA ARG A 105 4.84 -12.25 8.65
C ARG A 105 5.51 -11.11 7.89
N ALA A 106 6.57 -11.41 7.13
CA ALA A 106 7.20 -10.42 6.25
C ALA A 106 6.28 -9.98 5.10
N ALA A 107 5.47 -10.89 4.55
CA ALA A 107 4.49 -10.57 3.52
C ALA A 107 3.36 -9.66 4.03
N VAL A 108 2.78 -9.94 5.21
CA VAL A 108 1.78 -9.07 5.84
C VAL A 108 2.36 -7.68 6.11
N GLN A 109 3.53 -7.59 6.76
CA GLN A 109 4.18 -6.30 7.05
C GLN A 109 4.52 -5.49 5.78
N ALA A 110 4.84 -6.15 4.68
CA ALA A 110 5.06 -5.50 3.38
C ALA A 110 3.75 -5.04 2.72
N ALA A 111 2.66 -5.80 2.89
CA ALA A 111 1.34 -5.44 2.43
C ALA A 111 0.80 -4.22 3.18
N ASP A 112 0.83 -4.22 4.52
CA ASP A 112 0.37 -3.11 5.36
C ASP A 112 1.02 -1.78 4.93
N ALA A 113 2.33 -1.79 4.69
CA ALA A 113 3.08 -0.63 4.22
C ALA A 113 2.67 -0.18 2.80
N VAL A 114 2.40 -1.12 1.89
CA VAL A 114 1.90 -0.81 0.54
C VAL A 114 0.46 -0.27 0.57
N VAL A 115 -0.43 -0.84 1.40
CA VAL A 115 -1.80 -0.36 1.60
C VAL A 115 -1.80 1.10 2.08
N VAL A 116 -1.01 1.41 3.11
CA VAL A 116 -0.88 2.78 3.65
C VAL A 116 -0.29 3.75 2.62
N GLN A 117 0.72 3.34 1.85
CA GLN A 117 1.32 4.21 0.82
C GLN A 117 0.40 4.43 -0.39
N ALA A 118 -0.30 3.39 -0.85
CA ALA A 118 -1.14 3.42 -2.05
C ALA A 118 -2.52 4.05 -1.80
N GLY A 119 -3.06 3.97 -0.58
CA GLY A 119 -4.37 4.54 -0.23
C GLY A 119 -4.49 6.06 -0.34
N ALA A 120 -3.38 6.78 -0.55
CA ALA A 120 -3.35 8.20 -0.88
C ALA A 120 -3.41 8.50 -2.40
N GLN A 121 -3.32 7.47 -3.24
CA GLN A 121 -3.15 7.59 -4.70
C GLN A 121 -4.12 6.70 -5.51
N LEU A 122 -4.70 5.67 -4.89
CA LEU A 122 -5.63 4.73 -5.50
C LEU A 122 -7.00 4.73 -4.79
N PRO A 123 -8.09 4.43 -5.51
CA PRO A 123 -9.38 4.18 -4.90
C PRO A 123 -9.34 2.87 -4.10
N ALA A 124 -10.20 2.75 -3.08
CA ALA A 124 -10.15 1.65 -2.11
C ALA A 124 -10.27 0.27 -2.76
N GLU A 125 -11.10 0.16 -3.80
CA GLU A 125 -11.37 -1.05 -4.57
C GLU A 125 -10.13 -1.63 -5.25
N SER A 126 -9.15 -0.78 -5.60
CA SER A 126 -7.86 -1.22 -6.16
C SER A 126 -6.93 -1.83 -5.11
N VAL A 127 -7.18 -1.58 -3.82
CA VAL A 127 -6.35 -2.03 -2.70
C VAL A 127 -6.99 -3.18 -1.93
N THR A 128 -8.34 -3.30 -1.93
CA THR A 128 -9.10 -4.36 -1.24
C THR A 128 -8.57 -5.78 -1.48
N PRO A 129 -8.18 -6.22 -2.70
CA PRO A 129 -7.70 -7.59 -2.90
C PRO A 129 -6.41 -7.92 -2.14
N LEU A 130 -5.54 -6.91 -1.94
CA LEU A 130 -4.32 -7.04 -1.14
C LEU A 130 -4.64 -7.10 0.35
N ASP A 131 -5.49 -6.19 0.82
CA ASP A 131 -5.93 -6.10 2.22
C ASP A 131 -6.58 -7.41 2.69
N GLU A 132 -7.56 -7.93 1.94
CA GLU A 132 -8.18 -9.22 2.25
C GLU A 132 -7.17 -10.39 2.24
N ALA A 133 -6.17 -10.35 1.34
CA ALA A 133 -5.15 -11.39 1.26
C ALA A 133 -4.20 -11.34 2.47
N ALA A 134 -3.84 -10.15 2.94
CA ALA A 134 -3.06 -9.94 4.15
C ALA A 134 -3.83 -10.38 5.40
N VAL A 135 -5.13 -10.06 5.51
CA VAL A 135 -6.01 -10.51 6.60
C VAL A 135 -6.11 -12.04 6.64
N ARG A 136 -6.42 -12.70 5.52
CA ARG A 136 -6.45 -14.18 5.44
C ARG A 136 -5.10 -14.82 5.80
N LEU A 137 -3.98 -14.17 5.49
CA LEU A 137 -2.65 -14.63 5.87
C LEU A 137 -2.36 -14.43 7.37
N ALA A 138 -2.86 -13.36 7.98
CA ALA A 138 -2.79 -13.15 9.44
C ALA A 138 -3.58 -14.22 10.21
N GLU A 139 -4.80 -14.56 9.76
CA GLU A 139 -5.60 -15.65 10.32
C GLU A 139 -4.88 -17.02 10.24
N LEU A 140 -4.17 -17.28 9.13
CA LEU A 140 -3.30 -18.46 8.96
C LEU A 140 -2.05 -18.43 9.86
N ILE A 141 -1.50 -17.25 10.18
CA ILE A 141 -0.37 -17.11 11.12
C ILE A 141 -0.81 -17.40 12.56
N ASP A 142 -1.97 -16.88 12.99
CA ASP A 142 -2.45 -17.00 14.37
C ASP A 142 -3.04 -18.38 14.68
N SER A 143 -3.65 -19.04 13.69
CA SER A 143 -4.09 -20.44 13.80
C SER A 143 -2.93 -21.45 13.74
N ALA A 144 -1.74 -21.06 13.26
CA ALA A 144 -0.59 -21.93 13.10
C ALA A 144 0.38 -21.87 14.31
N PRO A 145 0.39 -22.88 15.21
CA PRO A 145 1.32 -22.90 16.32
C PRO A 145 2.78 -22.91 15.84
N SER A 146 3.64 -22.23 16.59
CA SER A 146 5.06 -22.11 16.26
C SER A 146 5.78 -23.45 16.42
N ALA A 147 6.80 -23.68 15.58
CA ALA A 147 7.59 -24.90 15.63
C ALA A 147 8.23 -25.15 17.01
N ALA A 148 8.64 -24.08 17.70
CA ALA A 148 9.17 -24.17 19.07
C ALA A 148 8.12 -24.64 20.08
N ALA A 149 6.89 -24.12 20.00
CA ALA A 149 5.80 -24.52 20.89
C ALA A 149 5.46 -26.01 20.73
N VAL A 150 5.39 -26.51 19.50
CA VAL A 150 5.09 -27.93 19.22
C VAL A 150 6.26 -28.87 19.57
N THR A 151 7.51 -28.45 19.32
CA THR A 151 8.69 -29.31 19.55
C THR A 151 9.20 -29.31 21.00
N THR A 152 8.68 -28.45 21.88
CA THR A 152 9.08 -28.39 23.29
C THR A 152 8.83 -29.74 24.00
N PRO A 153 9.84 -30.40 24.58
CA PRO A 153 9.65 -31.68 25.25
C PRO A 153 8.91 -31.51 26.58
N PHE A 154 7.88 -32.32 26.79
CA PHE A 154 7.16 -32.40 28.06
C PHE A 154 8.13 -32.72 29.21
N ARG A 155 8.18 -31.89 30.26
CA ARG A 155 9.14 -32.09 31.37
C ARG A 155 8.91 -33.45 32.02
N ARG A 156 9.93 -34.31 32.01
CA ARG A 156 9.92 -35.69 32.53
C ARG A 156 10.01 -35.74 34.07
N SER A 157 9.23 -34.91 34.75
CA SER A 157 9.27 -34.71 36.22
C SER A 157 8.09 -35.34 36.97
N ALA A 158 7.26 -36.14 36.28
CA ALA A 158 6.03 -36.74 36.84
C ALA A 158 5.86 -38.25 36.54
N LEU A 159 6.92 -38.93 36.09
CA LEU A 159 6.88 -40.35 35.69
C LEU A 159 8.12 -41.14 36.19
N LEU A 160 8.64 -40.77 37.36
CA LEU A 160 9.73 -41.49 38.05
C LEU A 160 9.42 -41.80 39.53
N ASP A 161 8.13 -41.89 39.88
CA ASP A 161 7.63 -42.31 41.21
C ASP A 161 6.57 -43.42 41.08
N VAL A 162 6.88 -44.47 40.30
CA VAL A 162 6.15 -45.75 40.33
C VAL A 162 7.18 -46.87 40.53
N GLU A 163 7.51 -47.12 41.79
CA GLU A 163 8.38 -48.21 42.20
C GLU A 163 7.66 -49.55 41.98
N VAL A 164 8.24 -50.45 41.17
CA VAL A 164 7.66 -51.76 40.88
C VAL A 164 8.01 -52.72 42.02
N PRO A 165 7.04 -53.26 42.79
CA PRO A 165 7.33 -54.07 43.96
C PRO A 165 7.77 -55.50 43.58
N GLU A 166 9.05 -55.81 43.83
CA GLU A 166 9.60 -57.18 43.75
C GLU A 166 8.90 -58.11 44.78
N PRO A 167 8.42 -59.30 44.37
CA PRO A 167 7.67 -60.21 45.25
C PRO A 167 8.59 -60.90 46.28
N ARG A 168 8.56 -60.42 47.53
CA ARG A 168 9.33 -61.02 48.63
C ARG A 168 8.79 -62.39 49.04
N VAL A 169 9.50 -63.46 48.68
CA VAL A 169 9.32 -64.79 49.26
C VAL A 169 9.88 -64.81 50.69
N THR A 170 9.08 -65.26 51.66
CA THR A 170 9.46 -65.29 53.08
C THR A 170 9.90 -66.70 53.55
N PRO A 171 11.13 -66.86 54.09
CA PRO A 171 11.50 -68.05 54.83
C PRO A 171 10.83 -68.05 56.21
N ARG A 172 10.20 -69.17 56.57
CA ARG A 172 9.54 -69.38 57.88
C ARG A 172 10.58 -69.87 58.89
N ALA A 173 10.77 -69.15 59.99
CA ALA A 173 11.69 -69.50 61.08
C ALA A 173 10.95 -69.75 62.41
N HIS A 174 11.58 -70.50 63.32
CA HIS A 174 10.99 -70.98 64.57
C HIS A 174 11.57 -70.24 65.80
N ARG A 175 10.82 -70.31 66.91
CA ARG A 175 11.20 -70.26 68.34
C ARG A 175 12.69 -70.55 68.68
N ASP A 176 13.33 -70.04 69.75
CA ASP A 176 12.87 -69.57 71.09
C ASP A 176 13.91 -68.63 71.79
N GLY A 177 13.50 -67.91 72.86
CA GLY A 177 14.32 -67.46 74.02
C GLY A 177 15.45 -66.40 73.86
N THR A 178 15.86 -65.57 74.85
CA THR A 178 15.36 -65.26 76.23
C THR A 178 15.86 -63.88 76.78
N ARG A 179 14.95 -63.11 77.42
CA ARG A 179 15.11 -62.32 78.69
C ARG A 179 16.18 -61.20 78.91
N ALA A 180 15.72 -59.92 78.95
CA ALA A 180 16.20 -58.73 79.73
C ALA A 180 17.65 -58.19 79.45
N ALA A 181 18.15 -56.98 79.82
CA ALA A 181 17.72 -55.74 80.54
C ALA A 181 18.71 -54.56 80.14
N LEU A 182 18.74 -53.27 80.59
CA LEU A 182 17.86 -52.30 81.30
C LEU A 182 18.49 -50.86 81.23
N ALA A 183 17.70 -49.77 81.11
CA ALA A 183 18.04 -48.31 81.27
C ALA A 183 19.17 -47.69 80.39
N GLY A 184 19.35 -46.36 80.18
CA GLY A 184 18.59 -45.10 80.44
C GLY A 184 19.38 -43.88 79.88
N VAL A 185 18.82 -42.95 79.08
CA VAL A 185 18.14 -41.65 79.45
C VAL A 185 19.09 -40.63 80.11
N PRO A 186 19.31 -39.37 79.59
CA PRO A 186 18.29 -38.28 79.59
C PRO A 186 18.32 -37.27 78.36
N VAL A 187 17.16 -36.71 77.88
CA VAL A 187 16.53 -35.36 78.14
C VAL A 187 17.07 -34.20 77.26
N ALA A 188 16.29 -33.25 76.69
CA ALA A 188 14.83 -33.12 76.39
C ALA A 188 14.57 -31.93 75.42
N ALA A 189 13.30 -31.60 75.14
CA ALA A 189 12.84 -30.51 74.24
C ALA A 189 11.67 -29.69 74.86
N SER A 190 11.22 -28.58 74.23
CA SER A 190 9.80 -28.12 73.99
C SER A 190 9.75 -26.60 73.55
N PRO A 191 8.62 -25.83 73.53
CA PRO A 191 7.99 -25.42 72.24
C PRO A 191 7.59 -23.91 72.08
N GLN A 192 6.63 -23.61 71.17
CA GLN A 192 6.08 -22.31 70.68
C GLN A 192 5.07 -21.61 71.67
N PRO A 193 4.19 -20.58 71.35
CA PRO A 193 3.80 -19.90 70.07
C PRO A 193 3.34 -18.38 70.05
N ALA A 194 2.97 -17.88 68.84
CA ALA A 194 1.97 -16.82 68.49
C ALA A 194 2.27 -15.29 68.61
N GLY A 195 1.54 -14.45 67.82
CA GLY A 195 1.61 -12.96 67.69
C GLY A 195 0.48 -12.19 68.42
N PRO A 196 -0.04 -10.97 67.99
CA PRO A 196 -0.02 -10.31 66.66
C PRO A 196 -0.03 -8.72 66.58
N ARG A 197 -0.27 -8.14 65.37
CA ARG A 197 -0.79 -6.76 64.99
C ARG A 197 0.17 -5.52 64.96
N GLY A 198 -0.21 -4.49 64.15
CA GLY A 198 0.52 -3.22 63.82
C GLY A 198 -0.03 -1.95 64.53
N PRO A 199 -0.01 -0.68 63.98
CA PRO A 199 0.03 -0.24 62.55
C PRO A 199 0.77 1.12 62.21
N ALA A 200 0.54 1.65 60.98
CA ALA A 200 0.48 3.09 60.53
C ALA A 200 1.74 3.90 60.03
N PRO A 201 1.57 4.98 59.20
CA PRO A 201 2.64 5.68 58.43
C PRO A 201 2.77 7.22 58.67
N LEU A 202 3.60 7.94 57.87
CA LEU A 202 3.73 9.43 57.82
C LEU A 202 4.06 9.98 56.39
N ASP A 203 4.06 11.32 56.22
CA ASP A 203 3.81 12.07 54.97
C ASP A 203 4.68 13.38 54.83
N GLY A 204 4.71 14.02 53.64
CA GLY A 204 5.32 15.37 53.38
C GLY A 204 6.86 15.45 53.15
N THR A 205 7.49 16.51 52.57
CA THR A 205 7.06 17.82 51.99
C THR A 205 8.20 18.43 51.10
N GLY A 206 7.91 19.40 50.21
CA GLY A 206 8.91 20.20 49.42
C GLY A 206 9.33 21.54 50.08
N PRO A 207 9.84 22.59 49.39
CA PRO A 207 10.00 22.83 47.93
C PRO A 207 11.38 23.48 47.50
N ASP A 208 11.46 24.09 46.29
CA ASP A 208 12.61 24.85 45.71
C ASP A 208 12.95 26.19 46.42
N PRO A 209 14.09 26.86 46.07
CA PRO A 209 13.96 28.01 45.15
C PRO A 209 15.17 28.34 44.21
N ALA A 210 14.85 28.73 42.96
CA ALA A 210 15.40 29.85 42.12
C ALA A 210 16.95 30.04 41.91
N ALA A 211 17.49 30.79 40.92
CA ALA A 211 16.91 31.74 39.95
C ALA A 211 17.83 31.97 38.71
N ALA A 212 17.35 32.85 37.80
CA ALA A 212 18.09 33.71 36.85
C ALA A 212 18.51 33.20 35.44
N ALA A 213 17.94 33.86 34.42
CA ALA A 213 18.51 34.02 33.07
C ALA A 213 19.28 35.36 32.97
N PRO A 214 19.86 35.71 31.80
CA PRO A 214 19.22 36.81 31.04
C PRO A 214 19.31 36.69 29.49
N ALA A 215 18.85 37.76 28.84
CA ALA A 215 18.90 38.18 27.42
C ALA A 215 20.12 37.73 26.57
N GLY A 216 20.10 37.76 25.23
CA GLY A 216 19.22 38.50 24.30
C GLY A 216 19.90 39.79 23.79
N GLY A 217 20.07 39.91 22.47
CA GLY A 217 20.67 41.10 21.83
C GLY A 217 21.15 40.86 20.40
N ASP A 218 20.77 41.74 19.48
CA ASP A 218 21.28 41.83 18.11
C ASP A 218 22.74 42.35 18.07
N THR A 219 23.42 42.19 16.93
CA THR A 219 24.45 43.16 16.51
C THR A 219 24.77 43.07 15.01
N SER A 220 24.97 44.23 14.40
CA SER A 220 25.30 44.39 12.97
C SER A 220 26.79 44.21 12.67
N SER A 221 27.14 44.05 11.38
CA SER A 221 28.51 44.19 10.87
C SER A 221 29.12 45.58 11.16
N PRO A 222 30.45 45.72 11.09
CA PRO A 222 31.03 46.41 9.94
C PRO A 222 32.44 45.91 9.50
N ALA A 223 33.06 46.65 8.57
CA ALA A 223 34.39 46.48 7.96
C ALA A 223 34.53 45.32 6.95
N VAL A 224 34.74 45.51 5.62
CA VAL A 224 35.64 46.38 4.82
C VAL A 224 37.07 45.84 4.69
N THR A 225 37.36 45.24 3.53
CA THR A 225 38.66 45.35 2.83
C THR A 225 38.52 44.98 1.34
N GLY A 226 38.93 45.89 0.47
CA GLY A 226 39.47 45.61 -0.87
C GLY A 226 40.89 46.20 -0.94
N PRO A 227 41.48 46.47 -2.13
CA PRO A 227 40.95 46.24 -3.48
C PRO A 227 41.95 45.59 -4.48
N THR A 228 41.43 45.14 -5.63
CA THR A 228 41.99 45.14 -7.02
C THR A 228 41.02 44.31 -7.88
N GLY A 229 40.71 44.59 -9.16
CA GLY A 229 41.53 45.11 -10.26
C GLY A 229 41.88 43.93 -11.17
N THR A 230 41.57 43.88 -12.47
CA THR A 230 41.16 44.92 -13.44
C THR A 230 40.14 44.40 -14.48
N ALA A 231 39.56 45.30 -15.28
CA ALA A 231 38.70 44.96 -16.42
C ALA A 231 39.41 45.25 -17.76
N THR A 232 39.08 44.46 -18.82
CA THR A 232 39.46 44.79 -20.20
C THR A 232 38.41 44.34 -21.23
N ALA A 233 37.78 45.33 -21.87
CA ALA A 233 37.39 45.33 -23.29
C ALA A 233 37.87 46.69 -23.85
N PRO A 234 38.13 46.89 -25.16
CA PRO A 234 37.02 47.08 -26.12
C PRO A 234 37.34 46.75 -27.60
N THR A 235 36.33 46.91 -28.49
CA THR A 235 36.44 47.12 -29.97
C THR A 235 37.19 46.07 -30.83
N GLY A 236 36.88 45.82 -32.10
CA GLY A 236 35.93 46.43 -33.03
C GLY A 236 36.56 46.65 -34.40
N THR A 237 35.83 46.35 -35.49
CA THR A 237 35.72 47.08 -36.79
C THR A 237 35.19 46.11 -37.88
N ALA A 238 34.37 46.59 -38.81
CA ALA A 238 33.79 45.79 -39.91
C ALA A 238 34.54 45.98 -41.25
N THR A 239 34.29 45.10 -42.23
CA THR A 239 34.15 45.35 -43.71
C THR A 239 34.55 44.11 -44.53
N GLY A 240 33.81 43.80 -45.59
CA GLY A 240 34.28 42.91 -46.68
C GLY A 240 33.19 42.00 -47.25
N ALA A 241 32.92 42.10 -48.56
CA ALA A 241 31.90 41.30 -49.25
C ALA A 241 32.42 40.65 -50.54
N ALA A 242 32.10 39.37 -50.74
CA ALA A 242 32.17 38.57 -51.96
C ALA A 242 31.31 37.30 -51.73
N GLY A 243 30.71 36.62 -52.73
CA GLY A 243 30.69 36.84 -54.17
C GLY A 243 30.79 35.50 -54.93
N ALA A 244 29.89 35.26 -55.91
CA ALA A 244 29.70 33.98 -56.67
C ALA A 244 29.08 32.82 -55.84
N THR A 245 28.30 31.85 -56.37
CA THR A 245 27.67 31.61 -57.71
C THR A 245 26.46 30.65 -57.57
N GLY A 246 25.54 30.58 -58.55
CA GLY A 246 24.38 29.63 -58.58
C GLY A 246 24.70 28.26 -59.23
N PRO A 247 23.73 27.49 -59.81
CA PRO A 247 22.30 27.79 -60.04
C PRO A 247 21.26 26.63 -59.87
N SER A 248 19.96 26.99 -59.98
CA SER A 248 18.75 26.28 -60.51
C SER A 248 18.62 24.74 -60.64
N THR A 249 17.53 24.18 -60.06
CA THR A 249 16.44 23.33 -60.64
C THR A 249 15.31 23.23 -59.57
N GLY A 250 13.99 23.09 -59.77
CA GLY A 250 13.15 22.45 -60.80
C GLY A 250 12.70 21.05 -60.33
N GLY A 251 11.42 20.63 -60.25
CA GLY A 251 10.08 21.22 -60.50
C GLY A 251 8.97 20.15 -60.29
N SER A 252 7.68 20.46 -60.56
CA SER A 252 6.49 19.52 -60.56
C SER A 252 6.05 18.93 -59.19
N ASP A 253 4.78 18.57 -58.88
CA ASP A 253 3.40 18.70 -59.43
C ASP A 253 2.42 18.74 -58.20
N ALA A 254 1.21 19.32 -58.10
CA ALA A 254 0.01 19.49 -58.95
C ALA A 254 -1.07 18.37 -58.82
N GLY A 255 -2.32 18.74 -58.44
CA GLY A 255 -3.50 17.86 -58.19
C GLY A 255 -3.80 17.63 -56.69
N THR A 256 -4.87 18.08 -56.00
CA THR A 256 -6.33 18.24 -56.29
C THR A 256 -7.05 16.86 -56.33
N VAL A 257 -8.18 16.55 -55.65
CA VAL A 257 -9.40 17.32 -55.25
C VAL A 257 -10.03 16.78 -53.92
N ALA A 258 -10.94 17.52 -53.27
CA ALA A 258 -11.83 17.05 -52.18
C ALA A 258 -13.10 16.33 -52.71
N THR A 259 -13.80 15.45 -51.95
CA THR A 259 -15.06 15.70 -51.16
C THR A 259 -15.73 14.31 -50.89
N GLY A 260 -16.56 13.99 -49.88
CA GLY A 260 -17.01 14.67 -48.64
C GLY A 260 -18.48 14.31 -48.23
N ILE A 261 -18.84 14.55 -46.95
CA ILE A 261 -20.21 14.67 -46.35
C ILE A 261 -21.05 13.38 -46.03
N ALA A 262 -21.48 13.29 -44.75
CA ALA A 262 -22.64 12.55 -44.16
C ALA A 262 -22.66 10.98 -44.22
N THR A 263 -23.46 10.21 -43.43
CA THR A 263 -24.60 10.52 -42.52
C THR A 263 -24.70 9.49 -41.37
N GLY A 264 -25.39 9.80 -40.25
CA GLY A 264 -25.94 8.81 -39.28
C GLY A 264 -27.35 8.31 -39.69
N PRO A 265 -28.22 7.77 -38.80
CA PRO A 265 -28.13 7.67 -37.33
C PRO A 265 -28.65 6.31 -36.72
N SER A 266 -28.90 6.30 -35.40
CA SER A 266 -29.68 5.31 -34.58
C SER A 266 -29.12 3.89 -34.38
N ALA A 267 -29.38 3.14 -33.29
CA ALA A 267 -29.77 3.33 -31.87
C ALA A 267 -30.71 2.19 -31.40
N ALA A 268 -30.67 1.90 -30.09
CA ALA A 268 -31.44 0.89 -29.32
C ALA A 268 -31.14 -0.61 -29.60
N ASP A 269 -31.43 -1.58 -28.70
CA ASP A 269 -31.46 -1.70 -27.21
C ASP A 269 -31.84 -3.18 -26.87
N ARG A 270 -31.59 -3.64 -25.62
CA ARG A 270 -32.17 -4.83 -24.93
C ARG A 270 -31.66 -6.26 -25.24
N SER A 271 -30.90 -6.77 -24.26
CA SER A 271 -31.16 -7.96 -23.42
C SER A 271 -32.08 -9.10 -23.90
N ALA A 272 -31.61 -10.36 -23.81
CA ALA A 272 -32.16 -11.44 -22.96
C ALA A 272 -31.75 -12.88 -23.41
N THR A 273 -31.74 -13.80 -22.44
CA THR A 273 -31.39 -15.25 -22.51
C THR A 273 -32.36 -16.00 -21.57
N PRO A 274 -32.74 -17.30 -21.71
CA PRO A 274 -32.53 -18.32 -22.76
C PRO A 274 -33.89 -18.72 -23.44
N PRO A 275 -34.15 -19.93 -24.02
CA PRO A 275 -34.13 -21.26 -23.39
C PRO A 275 -33.49 -22.41 -24.24
N ALA A 276 -33.43 -23.63 -23.69
CA ALA A 276 -33.03 -24.86 -24.38
C ALA A 276 -34.26 -25.70 -24.83
N PRO A 277 -34.08 -26.68 -25.75
CA PRO A 277 -34.41 -28.07 -25.40
C PRO A 277 -33.50 -29.16 -26.03
N GLU A 278 -33.60 -30.37 -25.48
CA GLU A 278 -33.06 -31.65 -26.02
C GLU A 278 -34.23 -32.51 -26.59
N PRO A 279 -33.99 -33.59 -27.38
CA PRO A 279 -33.97 -34.92 -26.73
C PRO A 279 -33.06 -36.00 -27.38
N ALA A 280 -32.76 -37.05 -26.59
CA ALA A 280 -32.06 -38.27 -26.99
C ALA A 280 -32.96 -39.31 -27.71
N PRO A 281 -32.41 -40.46 -28.18
CA PRO A 281 -32.27 -41.64 -27.29
C PRO A 281 -30.88 -42.32 -27.43
N ALA A 282 -30.52 -43.47 -26.83
CA ALA A 282 -31.27 -44.55 -26.15
C ALA A 282 -30.42 -45.24 -25.04
N ALA A 283 -30.90 -46.38 -24.50
CA ALA A 283 -30.18 -47.24 -23.54
C ALA A 283 -30.15 -48.72 -24.01
N PRO A 284 -29.49 -49.64 -23.27
CA PRO A 284 -30.31 -50.48 -22.37
C PRO A 284 -29.72 -50.73 -20.97
N THR A 285 -30.60 -51.27 -20.12
CA THR A 285 -30.47 -51.57 -18.69
C THR A 285 -29.44 -52.65 -18.29
N ALA A 286 -28.88 -52.52 -17.09
CA ALA A 286 -28.63 -53.67 -16.19
C ALA A 286 -28.72 -53.23 -14.71
N SER A 287 -29.32 -54.06 -13.85
CA SER A 287 -29.36 -53.87 -12.39
C SER A 287 -29.38 -55.23 -11.70
N ALA A 288 -28.38 -55.53 -10.88
CA ALA A 288 -28.37 -56.63 -9.92
C ALA A 288 -27.13 -56.57 -8.99
N SER A 289 -27.28 -57.01 -7.74
CA SER A 289 -26.19 -57.21 -6.79
C SER A 289 -25.42 -58.51 -7.06
N PRO A 290 -24.12 -58.59 -6.71
CA PRO A 290 -23.42 -59.87 -6.55
C PRO A 290 -23.51 -60.35 -5.08
N THR A 291 -24.14 -61.52 -4.87
CA THR A 291 -24.13 -62.22 -3.58
C THR A 291 -23.49 -63.60 -3.75
N SER A 292 -22.56 -63.95 -2.86
CA SER A 292 -22.01 -65.30 -2.65
C SER A 292 -21.25 -65.98 -3.81
N SER A 293 -19.97 -66.27 -3.57
CA SER A 293 -19.51 -67.66 -3.39
C SER A 293 -18.11 -67.68 -2.76
N ALA A 294 -17.90 -68.55 -1.75
CA ALA A 294 -16.61 -68.72 -1.09
C ALA A 294 -15.80 -69.87 -1.72
N PRO A 295 -14.46 -69.82 -1.72
CA PRO A 295 -13.63 -70.99 -1.97
C PRO A 295 -13.77 -72.03 -0.83
N PRO A 296 -13.58 -73.32 -1.10
CA PRO A 296 -13.82 -74.38 -0.12
C PRO A 296 -12.84 -74.36 1.06
N THR A 297 -13.34 -74.74 2.24
CA THR A 297 -12.55 -74.84 3.48
C THR A 297 -11.56 -76.00 3.42
N SER A 298 -10.27 -75.71 3.25
CA SER A 298 -9.20 -76.66 3.55
C SER A 298 -9.00 -76.75 5.07
N SER A 299 -9.65 -77.74 5.69
CA SER A 299 -9.61 -77.97 7.14
C SER A 299 -8.26 -78.55 7.61
N ALA A 300 -7.22 -77.71 7.61
CA ALA A 300 -6.05 -77.96 8.44
C ALA A 300 -6.43 -77.80 9.92
N PRO A 301 -5.98 -78.67 10.84
CA PRO A 301 -6.31 -78.55 12.26
C PRO A 301 -5.73 -77.26 12.83
N ALA A 302 -6.56 -76.45 13.46
CA ALA A 302 -6.14 -75.19 14.07
C ALA A 302 -5.22 -75.45 15.27
N THR A 303 -3.91 -75.31 15.05
CA THR A 303 -3.01 -74.93 16.14
C THR A 303 -3.50 -73.59 16.69
N PRO A 304 -3.54 -73.39 18.02
CA PRO A 304 -3.94 -72.12 18.59
C PRO A 304 -2.87 -71.06 18.29
N THR A 305 -3.05 -70.33 17.19
CA THR A 305 -2.31 -69.10 16.91
C THR A 305 -2.60 -68.12 18.04
N ALA A 306 -1.66 -68.01 18.98
CA ALA A 306 -1.69 -66.96 19.97
C ALA A 306 -1.86 -65.62 19.25
N ALA A 307 -2.85 -64.81 19.68
CA ALA A 307 -3.05 -63.49 19.13
C ALA A 307 -1.72 -62.72 19.14
N PRO A 308 -1.36 -62.00 18.05
CA PRO A 308 -0.10 -61.27 18.01
C PRO A 308 -0.10 -60.28 19.18
N MET A 309 0.79 -60.49 20.15
CA MET A 309 0.87 -59.59 21.30
C MET A 309 1.28 -58.22 20.77
N SER A 310 0.35 -57.26 20.80
CA SER A 310 0.56 -55.89 20.37
C SER A 310 1.71 -55.29 21.16
N VAL A 311 2.90 -55.28 20.56
CA VAL A 311 4.08 -54.64 21.16
C VAL A 311 3.75 -53.15 21.25
N PRO A 312 3.72 -52.56 22.45
CA PRO A 312 3.37 -51.15 22.59
C PRO A 312 4.38 -50.28 21.83
N GLU A 313 3.85 -49.26 21.15
CA GLU A 313 4.64 -48.27 20.44
C GLU A 313 5.56 -47.52 21.43
N PRO A 314 6.82 -47.19 21.06
CA PRO A 314 7.66 -46.37 21.93
C PRO A 314 7.01 -44.99 22.12
N PRO A 315 6.99 -44.43 23.34
CA PRO A 315 6.38 -43.13 23.60
C PRO A 315 7.03 -42.01 22.77
N GLU A 316 8.32 -42.14 22.43
CA GLU A 316 9.05 -41.24 21.53
C GLU A 316 8.44 -41.18 20.12
N VAL A 317 7.93 -42.30 19.59
CA VAL A 317 7.29 -42.35 18.27
C VAL A 317 5.87 -41.76 18.35
N ALA A 318 5.11 -42.09 19.40
CA ALA A 318 3.77 -41.56 19.60
C ALA A 318 3.77 -40.02 19.75
N VAL A 319 4.66 -39.47 20.58
CA VAL A 319 4.88 -38.02 20.71
C VAL A 319 5.34 -37.42 19.39
N GLY A 320 6.31 -38.04 18.70
CA GLY A 320 6.76 -37.55 17.40
C GLY A 320 5.67 -37.52 16.32
N ARG A 321 4.72 -38.46 16.33
CA ARG A 321 3.54 -38.44 15.45
C ARG A 321 2.56 -37.33 15.81
N GLN A 322 2.34 -37.05 17.11
CA GLN A 322 1.54 -35.89 17.55
C GLN A 322 2.20 -34.56 17.14
N GLN A 323 3.51 -34.45 17.28
CA GLN A 323 4.29 -33.28 16.85
C GLN A 323 4.24 -33.07 15.34
N LEU A 324 4.34 -34.14 14.54
CA LEU A 324 4.15 -34.07 13.08
C LEU A 324 2.76 -33.58 12.68
N ALA A 325 1.70 -34.07 13.34
CA ALA A 325 0.33 -33.62 13.07
C ALA A 325 0.13 -32.13 13.44
N ALA A 326 0.68 -31.67 14.57
CA ALA A 326 0.57 -30.26 14.99
C ALA A 326 1.49 -29.30 14.21
N LEU A 327 2.55 -29.80 13.57
CA LEU A 327 3.43 -29.03 12.69
C LEU A 327 2.91 -28.86 11.25
N ASP A 328 1.86 -29.61 10.89
CA ASP A 328 1.18 -29.71 9.59
C ASP A 328 1.91 -29.08 8.37
N LEU A 329 2.46 -29.95 7.51
CA LEU A 329 3.15 -29.57 6.27
C LEU A 329 2.21 -29.02 5.18
N GLY A 330 0.91 -29.36 5.21
CA GLY A 330 -0.11 -28.79 4.33
C GLY A 330 -0.34 -27.32 4.68
N VAL A 331 -0.70 -27.03 5.93
CA VAL A 331 -0.85 -25.65 6.45
C VAL A 331 0.43 -24.83 6.24
N SER A 332 1.61 -25.45 6.39
CA SER A 332 2.89 -24.77 6.13
C SER A 332 3.11 -24.43 4.64
N ALA A 333 2.57 -25.22 3.71
CA ALA A 333 2.63 -24.95 2.27
C ALA A 333 1.55 -23.96 1.82
N GLU A 334 0.34 -24.03 2.38
CA GLU A 334 -0.75 -23.06 2.17
C GLU A 334 -0.33 -21.66 2.61
N MET A 335 0.30 -21.56 3.79
CA MET A 335 0.87 -20.31 4.32
C MET A 335 1.95 -19.72 3.40
N GLU A 336 2.82 -20.54 2.81
CA GLU A 336 3.78 -20.06 1.80
C GLU A 336 3.13 -19.64 0.48
N ALA A 337 2.05 -20.30 0.05
CA ALA A 337 1.32 -19.93 -1.16
C ALA A 337 0.60 -18.59 -0.98
N ALA A 338 -0.10 -18.41 0.14
CA ALA A 338 -0.74 -17.16 0.52
C ALA A 338 0.28 -16.01 0.70
N ALA A 339 1.44 -16.27 1.33
CA ALA A 339 2.52 -15.28 1.41
C ALA A 339 3.02 -14.81 0.03
N ARG A 340 3.13 -15.72 -0.95
CA ARG A 340 3.49 -15.35 -2.34
C ARG A 340 2.39 -14.54 -3.02
N GLN A 341 1.12 -14.89 -2.80
CA GLN A 341 -0.02 -14.12 -3.33
C GLN A 341 -0.06 -12.69 -2.78
N VAL A 342 0.18 -12.52 -1.46
CA VAL A 342 0.26 -11.21 -0.81
C VAL A 342 1.44 -10.38 -1.37
N VAL A 343 2.60 -11.00 -1.59
CA VAL A 343 3.76 -10.31 -2.22
C VAL A 343 3.48 -9.89 -3.66
N GLU A 344 2.85 -10.75 -4.47
CA GLU A 344 2.47 -10.44 -5.86
C GLU A 344 1.48 -9.26 -5.91
N LEU A 345 0.41 -9.30 -5.11
CA LEU A 345 -0.56 -8.20 -5.00
C LEU A 345 0.11 -6.91 -4.47
N SER A 346 1.08 -7.02 -3.57
CA SER A 346 1.86 -5.87 -3.07
C SER A 346 2.70 -5.20 -4.17
N VAL A 347 3.14 -5.95 -5.19
CA VAL A 347 3.82 -5.38 -6.37
C VAL A 347 2.82 -4.71 -7.30
N GLN A 348 1.69 -5.37 -7.59
CA GLN A 348 0.65 -4.85 -8.50
C GLN A 348 0.01 -3.56 -7.98
N VAL A 349 -0.32 -3.49 -6.68
CA VAL A 349 -0.85 -2.27 -6.04
C VAL A 349 0.17 -1.14 -6.07
N ARG A 350 1.45 -1.42 -5.81
CA ARG A 350 2.52 -0.41 -5.86
C ARG A 350 2.73 0.14 -7.26
N GLN A 351 2.81 -0.72 -8.28
CA GLN A 351 2.92 -0.30 -9.69
C GLN A 351 1.72 0.54 -10.13
N SER A 352 0.52 0.19 -9.65
CA SER A 352 -0.70 0.98 -9.92
C SER A 352 -0.64 2.36 -9.28
N ALA A 353 -0.16 2.45 -8.03
CA ALA A 353 0.01 3.73 -7.33
C ALA A 353 1.10 4.61 -7.97
N GLU A 354 2.25 4.03 -8.33
CA GLU A 354 3.33 4.71 -9.06
C GLU A 354 2.84 5.24 -10.42
N ALA A 355 2.02 4.48 -11.14
CA ALA A 355 1.39 4.93 -12.39
C ALA A 355 0.36 6.05 -12.17
N ALA A 356 -0.50 5.96 -11.15
CA ALA A 356 -1.46 7.00 -10.79
C ALA A 356 -0.77 8.31 -10.37
N ALA A 357 0.34 8.21 -9.62
CA ALA A 357 1.16 9.36 -9.26
C ALA A 357 1.82 10.03 -10.48
N ALA A 358 2.32 9.23 -11.44
CA ALA A 358 2.89 9.75 -12.69
C ALA A 358 1.83 10.41 -13.59
N GLU A 359 0.62 9.86 -13.65
CA GLU A 359 -0.53 10.44 -14.35
C GLU A 359 -0.93 11.79 -13.73
N ALA A 360 -1.13 11.84 -12.42
CA ALA A 360 -1.47 13.07 -11.69
C ALA A 360 -0.38 14.14 -11.82
N ALA A 361 0.89 13.76 -11.77
CA ALA A 361 2.02 14.68 -11.98
C ALA A 361 2.04 15.26 -13.41
N ARG A 362 1.68 14.46 -14.43
CA ARG A 362 1.59 14.95 -15.81
C ARG A 362 0.41 15.92 -15.97
N GLN A 363 -0.77 15.57 -15.45
CA GLN A 363 -1.95 16.45 -15.47
C GLN A 363 -1.68 17.79 -14.75
N ALA A 364 -1.00 17.77 -13.61
CA ALA A 364 -0.59 18.99 -12.91
C ALA A 364 0.40 19.85 -13.71
N ALA A 365 1.33 19.23 -14.45
CA ALA A 365 2.27 19.94 -15.33
C ALA A 365 1.56 20.53 -16.58
N GLU A 366 0.61 19.80 -17.17
CA GLU A 366 -0.23 20.27 -18.28
C GLU A 366 -1.09 21.46 -17.85
N ALA A 367 -1.71 21.40 -16.67
CA ALA A 367 -2.49 22.50 -16.10
C ALA A 367 -1.63 23.75 -15.78
N ALA A 368 -0.44 23.55 -15.20
CA ALA A 368 0.49 24.65 -14.92
C ALA A 368 1.00 25.33 -16.21
N ALA A 369 1.27 24.54 -17.27
CA ALA A 369 1.63 25.07 -18.58
C ALA A 369 0.48 25.86 -19.23
N ALA A 370 -0.75 25.37 -19.11
CA ALA A 370 -1.95 26.07 -19.60
C ALA A 370 -2.17 27.40 -18.86
N GLN A 371 -2.00 27.44 -17.53
CA GLN A 371 -2.05 28.69 -16.77
C GLN A 371 -0.95 29.67 -17.22
N ALA A 372 0.30 29.21 -17.33
CA ALA A 372 1.41 30.08 -17.73
C ALA A 372 1.20 30.69 -19.13
N ALA A 373 0.65 29.91 -20.06
CA ALA A 373 0.28 30.39 -21.40
C ALA A 373 -0.88 31.40 -21.35
N ALA A 374 -1.92 31.17 -20.54
CA ALA A 374 -3.03 32.10 -20.35
C ALA A 374 -2.56 33.43 -19.72
N GLU A 375 -1.68 33.38 -18.73
CA GLU A 375 -1.07 34.59 -18.15
C GLU A 375 -0.17 35.33 -19.14
N GLN A 376 0.55 34.62 -20.01
CA GLN A 376 1.35 35.25 -21.07
C GLN A 376 0.44 35.96 -22.08
N ALA A 377 -0.60 35.29 -22.59
CA ALA A 377 -1.58 35.91 -23.49
C ALA A 377 -2.28 37.12 -22.86
N ALA A 378 -2.58 37.08 -21.55
CA ALA A 378 -3.13 38.21 -20.82
C ALA A 378 -2.15 39.39 -20.69
N ARG A 379 -0.84 39.12 -20.53
CA ARG A 379 0.22 40.15 -20.53
C ARG A 379 0.36 40.78 -21.93
N GLU A 380 0.44 39.97 -22.98
CA GLU A 380 0.54 40.44 -24.37
C GLU A 380 -0.69 41.27 -24.79
N ALA A 381 -1.90 40.85 -24.40
CA ALA A 381 -3.12 41.61 -24.65
C ALA A 381 -3.18 42.94 -23.87
N ALA A 382 -2.66 42.98 -22.64
CA ALA A 382 -2.58 44.21 -21.86
C ALA A 382 -1.52 45.19 -22.42
N GLU A 383 -0.41 44.68 -22.94
CA GLU A 383 0.63 45.47 -23.61
C GLU A 383 0.11 46.08 -24.93
N GLU A 384 -0.62 45.31 -25.75
CA GLU A 384 -1.26 45.83 -26.98
C GLU A 384 -2.37 46.85 -26.66
N LEU A 385 -3.17 46.62 -25.62
CA LEU A 385 -4.17 47.59 -25.17
C LEU A 385 -3.51 48.91 -24.73
N ALA A 386 -2.46 48.84 -23.90
CA ALA A 386 -1.72 50.01 -23.45
C ALA A 386 -1.06 50.76 -24.63
N ARG A 387 -0.54 50.03 -25.62
CA ARG A 387 0.00 50.60 -26.87
C ARG A 387 -1.06 51.37 -27.64
N LYS A 388 -2.23 50.79 -27.88
CA LYS A 388 -3.33 51.46 -28.59
C LYS A 388 -3.87 52.69 -27.85
N VAL A 389 -4.02 52.61 -26.53
CA VAL A 389 -4.45 53.74 -25.69
C VAL A 389 -3.46 54.90 -25.79
N ALA A 390 -2.16 54.64 -25.65
CA ALA A 390 -1.12 55.67 -25.77
C ALA A 390 -1.09 56.31 -27.17
N GLU A 391 -1.22 55.51 -28.23
CA GLU A 391 -1.22 56.02 -29.61
C GLU A 391 -2.48 56.87 -29.93
N VAL A 392 -3.64 56.51 -29.37
CA VAL A 392 -4.86 57.36 -29.42
C VAL A 392 -4.71 58.65 -28.61
N ASP A 393 -4.02 58.60 -27.47
CA ASP A 393 -3.84 59.77 -26.61
C ASP A 393 -2.82 60.77 -27.19
N ASP A 394 -1.79 60.30 -27.92
CA ASP A 394 -0.85 61.16 -28.67
C ASP A 394 -1.46 61.69 -30.00
N ALA A 395 -2.42 60.98 -30.59
CA ALA A 395 -3.02 61.35 -31.87
C ALA A 395 -3.96 62.59 -31.79
N PRO A 396 -4.12 63.37 -32.88
CA PRO A 396 -4.95 64.57 -32.87
C PRO A 396 -6.45 64.25 -32.65
N ASN A 397 -7.13 65.12 -31.90
CA ASN A 397 -8.57 64.99 -31.62
C ASN A 397 -9.40 65.05 -32.91
N GLY A 398 -10.01 63.92 -33.28
CA GLY A 398 -10.77 63.70 -34.51
C GLY A 398 -9.95 63.17 -35.69
N ASP A 399 -8.69 62.78 -35.50
CA ASP A 399 -7.81 62.23 -36.54
C ASP A 399 -7.16 60.91 -36.06
N LEU A 400 -8.00 60.02 -35.50
CA LEU A 400 -7.60 58.71 -34.97
C LEU A 400 -7.67 57.64 -36.08
N PRO A 401 -6.59 56.86 -36.28
CA PRO A 401 -6.63 55.63 -37.09
C PRO A 401 -7.65 54.62 -36.54
N LEU A 402 -8.51 54.08 -37.42
CA LEU A 402 -9.65 53.25 -37.01
C LEU A 402 -9.24 51.87 -36.47
N ASP A 403 -8.04 51.39 -36.80
CA ASP A 403 -7.46 50.14 -36.33
C ASP A 403 -6.93 50.23 -34.89
N LEU A 404 -6.76 51.44 -34.34
CA LEU A 404 -6.51 51.68 -32.92
C LEU A 404 -7.79 51.74 -32.08
N LEU A 405 -8.95 51.82 -32.73
CA LEU A 405 -10.26 51.82 -32.09
C LEU A 405 -10.81 50.39 -31.99
N CYS A 406 -11.74 50.20 -31.05
CA CYS A 406 -12.48 48.96 -30.86
C CYS A 406 -13.98 49.24 -30.93
N GLY A 407 -14.74 48.30 -31.49
CA GLY A 407 -16.20 48.32 -31.48
C GLY A 407 -16.78 47.60 -30.26
N VAL A 408 -18.11 47.47 -30.26
CA VAL A 408 -18.90 46.70 -29.29
C VAL A 408 -19.83 45.76 -30.04
N ASP A 409 -20.06 44.56 -29.51
CA ASP A 409 -20.82 43.48 -30.14
C ASP A 409 -22.33 43.79 -30.19
N PHE A 410 -22.82 44.67 -29.31
CA PHE A 410 -24.25 45.03 -29.24
C PHE A 410 -24.68 46.16 -30.19
N ALA A 411 -23.74 46.90 -30.79
CA ALA A 411 -24.05 48.07 -31.61
C ALA A 411 -23.05 48.24 -32.78
N ASP A 412 -23.44 47.77 -33.96
CA ASP A 412 -22.68 47.88 -35.20
C ASP A 412 -22.24 49.32 -35.50
N GLY A 413 -20.97 49.49 -35.89
CA GLY A 413 -20.42 50.79 -36.29
C GLY A 413 -20.07 51.74 -35.14
N VAL A 414 -20.33 51.37 -33.88
CA VAL A 414 -19.73 52.04 -32.73
C VAL A 414 -18.21 51.84 -32.74
N LEU A 415 -17.46 52.91 -32.51
CA LEU A 415 -15.99 52.88 -32.38
C LEU A 415 -15.57 53.74 -31.20
N LEU A 416 -14.76 53.16 -30.31
CA LEU A 416 -14.29 53.74 -29.05
C LEU A 416 -12.80 53.43 -28.82
N ARG A 417 -12.15 54.12 -27.88
CA ARG A 417 -10.82 53.73 -27.38
C ARG A 417 -10.93 52.31 -26.79
N CYS A 418 -9.91 51.47 -27.00
CA CYS A 418 -10.02 50.02 -26.76
C CYS A 418 -10.16 49.59 -25.28
N ASP A 419 -10.02 50.52 -24.34
CA ASP A 419 -10.35 50.37 -22.91
C ASP A 419 -11.80 50.78 -22.59
N ALA A 420 -12.31 51.81 -23.27
CA ALA A 420 -13.68 52.29 -23.16
C ALA A 420 -14.72 51.32 -23.78
N ALA A 421 -14.40 50.65 -24.91
CA ALA A 421 -15.32 49.69 -25.53
C ALA A 421 -15.71 48.52 -24.59
N PRO A 422 -14.77 47.76 -23.98
CA PRO A 422 -15.12 46.72 -23.01
C PRO A 422 -15.78 47.27 -21.74
N ALA A 423 -15.62 48.55 -21.42
CA ALA A 423 -16.35 49.19 -20.32
C ALA A 423 -17.81 49.45 -20.68
N LEU A 424 -18.08 49.91 -21.90
CA LEU A 424 -19.44 50.08 -22.41
C LEU A 424 -20.17 48.74 -22.54
N GLU A 425 -19.48 47.66 -22.92
CA GLU A 425 -20.05 46.30 -22.93
C GLU A 425 -20.56 45.88 -21.54
N ARG A 426 -19.77 46.08 -20.49
CA ARG A 426 -20.18 45.71 -19.12
C ARG A 426 -21.36 46.56 -18.63
N LEU A 427 -21.37 47.84 -18.99
CA LEU A 427 -22.47 48.77 -18.70
C LEU A 427 -23.76 48.38 -19.44
N ASN A 428 -23.65 48.07 -20.74
CA ASN A 428 -24.75 47.58 -21.55
C ASN A 428 -25.28 46.23 -21.05
N ALA A 429 -24.41 45.31 -20.63
CA ALA A 429 -24.82 44.03 -20.05
C ALA A 429 -25.63 44.21 -18.74
N ALA A 430 -25.32 45.21 -17.92
CA ALA A 430 -26.12 45.58 -16.76
C ALA A 430 -27.45 46.23 -17.15
N TYR A 431 -27.44 47.19 -18.09
CA TYR A 431 -28.65 47.82 -18.61
C TYR A 431 -29.63 46.79 -19.20
N ARG A 432 -29.12 45.87 -20.02
CA ARG A 432 -29.87 44.77 -20.63
C ARG A 432 -30.44 43.80 -19.59
N ALA A 433 -29.81 43.64 -18.43
CA ALA A 433 -30.33 42.79 -17.34
C ALA A 433 -31.54 43.43 -16.64
N ASP A 434 -31.54 44.76 -16.47
CA ASP A 434 -32.61 45.50 -15.80
C ASP A 434 -33.76 45.91 -16.76
N HIS A 435 -33.43 46.35 -17.99
CA HIS A 435 -34.38 46.89 -18.98
C HIS A 435 -34.79 45.87 -20.05
N GLY A 436 -34.07 44.75 -20.19
CA GLY A 436 -34.36 43.69 -21.17
C GLY A 436 -34.00 44.02 -22.63
N VAL A 437 -33.40 45.17 -22.88
CA VAL A 437 -32.97 45.68 -24.20
C VAL A 437 -31.56 46.27 -24.13
N ASP A 438 -30.89 46.40 -25.28
CA ASP A 438 -29.59 47.06 -25.40
C ASP A 438 -29.70 48.59 -25.31
N LEU A 439 -28.58 49.26 -24.97
CA LEU A 439 -28.41 50.71 -25.11
C LEU A 439 -28.38 51.10 -26.60
N GLU A 440 -29.18 52.07 -27.02
CA GLU A 440 -29.15 52.59 -28.39
C GLU A 440 -28.08 53.69 -28.54
N VAL A 441 -26.89 53.33 -29.02
CA VAL A 441 -25.78 54.29 -29.24
C VAL A 441 -25.98 55.06 -30.55
N SER A 442 -26.31 56.35 -30.43
CA SER A 442 -26.58 57.25 -31.57
C SER A 442 -25.35 57.98 -32.13
N SER A 443 -24.28 58.11 -31.33
CA SER A 443 -22.96 58.55 -31.79
C SER A 443 -21.87 57.95 -30.90
N SER A 444 -20.71 57.68 -31.49
CA SER A 444 -19.47 57.28 -30.79
C SER A 444 -18.30 58.12 -31.30
N TYR A 445 -17.19 57.53 -31.77
CA TYR A 445 -16.09 58.27 -32.41
C TYR A 445 -16.57 59.20 -33.54
N ARG A 446 -15.98 60.39 -33.63
CA ARG A 446 -16.35 61.42 -34.60
C ARG A 446 -15.11 62.14 -35.12
N SER A 447 -14.87 62.07 -36.43
CA SER A 447 -13.72 62.72 -37.07
C SER A 447 -13.76 64.25 -36.97
N PHE A 448 -12.61 64.90 -37.18
CA PHE A 448 -12.47 66.35 -37.15
C PHE A 448 -13.41 67.02 -38.17
N GLU A 449 -13.49 66.50 -39.39
CA GLU A 449 -14.38 66.99 -40.44
C GLU A 449 -15.86 66.84 -40.07
N ALA A 450 -16.25 65.70 -39.48
CA ALA A 450 -17.59 65.50 -38.97
C ALA A 450 -17.92 66.49 -37.83
N GLN A 451 -16.95 66.77 -36.94
CA GLN A 451 -17.13 67.78 -35.89
C GLN A 451 -17.16 69.21 -36.46
N VAL A 452 -16.50 69.52 -37.58
CA VAL A 452 -16.67 70.79 -38.31
C VAL A 452 -18.11 70.93 -38.82
N ALA A 453 -18.65 69.90 -39.46
CA ALA A 453 -20.02 69.89 -39.95
C ALA A 453 -21.05 70.03 -38.80
N VAL A 454 -20.87 69.26 -37.71
CA VAL A 454 -21.70 69.35 -36.50
C VAL A 454 -21.60 70.73 -35.85
N LYS A 455 -20.41 71.35 -35.82
CA LYS A 455 -20.23 72.71 -35.29
C LYS A 455 -20.91 73.78 -36.15
N ALA A 456 -20.88 73.65 -37.47
CA ALA A 456 -21.59 74.53 -38.39
C ALA A 456 -23.12 74.40 -38.24
N ALA A 457 -23.64 73.18 -38.04
CA ALA A 457 -25.07 72.92 -37.90
C ALA A 457 -25.65 73.26 -36.52
N LYS A 458 -24.99 72.83 -35.42
CA LYS A 458 -25.48 72.99 -34.04
C LYS A 458 -24.99 74.27 -33.34
N GLY A 459 -24.06 75.03 -33.93
CA GLY A 459 -23.62 76.33 -33.43
C GLY A 459 -23.09 76.28 -32.01
N GLY A 460 -23.79 76.91 -31.05
CA GLY A 460 -23.38 76.97 -29.64
C GLY A 460 -23.34 75.60 -28.93
N LEU A 461 -24.20 74.66 -29.33
CA LEU A 461 -24.36 73.37 -28.65
C LEU A 461 -23.24 72.37 -28.94
N ALA A 462 -22.48 72.55 -30.02
CA ALA A 462 -21.38 71.65 -30.37
C ALA A 462 -20.03 72.14 -29.82
N ALA A 463 -19.17 71.22 -29.38
CA ALA A 463 -17.76 71.49 -29.13
C ALA A 463 -17.06 72.05 -30.39
N THR A 464 -16.02 72.87 -30.22
CA THR A 464 -15.15 73.26 -31.34
C THR A 464 -14.43 72.02 -31.88
N PRO A 465 -14.22 71.88 -33.21
CA PRO A 465 -13.37 70.84 -33.78
C PRO A 465 -12.01 70.75 -33.09
N GLY A 466 -11.52 69.54 -32.88
CA GLY A 466 -10.31 69.27 -32.10
C GLY A 466 -10.48 69.37 -30.58
N ARG A 467 -11.71 69.55 -30.05
CA ARG A 467 -12.00 69.64 -28.60
C ARG A 467 -13.24 68.87 -28.15
N SER A 468 -13.58 67.76 -28.82
CA SER A 468 -14.71 66.90 -28.42
C SER A 468 -14.19 65.53 -27.97
N ASN A 469 -14.74 64.94 -26.92
CA ASN A 469 -14.30 63.61 -26.47
C ASN A 469 -14.81 62.47 -27.38
N HIS A 470 -15.81 62.71 -28.23
CA HIS A 470 -16.04 61.86 -29.42
C HIS A 470 -14.83 61.84 -30.35
N GLY A 471 -14.10 62.95 -30.49
CA GLY A 471 -12.85 63.02 -31.25
C GLY A 471 -11.66 62.34 -30.55
N ARG A 472 -11.83 61.89 -29.29
CA ARG A 472 -10.90 60.98 -28.59
C ARG A 472 -11.42 59.54 -28.54
N ALA A 473 -12.58 59.27 -29.15
CA ALA A 473 -13.29 58.00 -29.05
C ALA A 473 -13.62 57.61 -27.57
N LEU A 474 -13.82 58.62 -26.71
CA LEU A 474 -14.10 58.50 -25.27
C LEU A 474 -15.53 58.88 -24.89
N ALA A 475 -16.39 59.20 -25.86
CA ALA A 475 -17.75 59.66 -25.58
C ALA A 475 -18.81 59.01 -26.49
N VAL A 476 -19.98 58.74 -25.90
CA VAL A 476 -21.18 58.26 -26.59
C VAL A 476 -22.37 59.20 -26.40
N ASP A 477 -23.18 59.35 -27.45
CA ASP A 477 -24.50 59.96 -27.38
C ASP A 477 -25.56 58.84 -27.41
N LEU A 478 -26.39 58.69 -26.38
CA LEU A 478 -27.38 57.60 -26.25
C LEU A 478 -28.81 58.06 -26.63
N ALA A 479 -29.48 57.31 -27.51
CA ALA A 479 -30.87 57.59 -27.88
C ALA A 479 -31.87 57.13 -26.80
N GLY A 480 -32.97 57.87 -26.64
CA GLY A 480 -33.98 57.69 -25.59
C GLY A 480 -33.83 58.64 -24.40
N PHE A 481 -32.59 59.06 -24.09
CA PHE A 481 -32.16 59.76 -22.87
C PHE A 481 -32.64 61.22 -22.67
N GLY A 482 -33.81 61.59 -23.19
CA GLY A 482 -34.38 62.92 -23.09
C GLY A 482 -33.86 63.94 -24.11
N GLY A 483 -34.34 65.18 -23.97
CA GLY A 483 -34.00 66.33 -24.82
C GLY A 483 -33.06 67.34 -24.15
N VAL A 484 -32.68 68.42 -24.87
CA VAL A 484 -31.80 69.47 -24.33
C VAL A 484 -32.36 70.02 -23.01
N GLY A 485 -31.64 69.82 -21.91
CA GLY A 485 -32.06 70.25 -20.57
C GLY A 485 -33.15 69.42 -19.89
N VAL A 486 -33.51 68.25 -20.42
CA VAL A 486 -34.59 67.38 -19.93
C VAL A 486 -34.01 66.15 -19.25
N PHE A 487 -33.76 66.27 -17.94
CA PHE A 487 -33.05 65.30 -17.11
C PHE A 487 -33.97 64.42 -16.24
N ASP A 488 -35.26 64.36 -16.57
CA ASP A 488 -36.26 63.58 -15.83
C ASP A 488 -36.65 62.26 -16.50
N ASP A 489 -35.92 61.84 -17.53
CA ASP A 489 -36.08 60.55 -18.20
C ASP A 489 -35.64 59.37 -17.30
N PRO A 490 -36.32 58.20 -17.33
CA PRO A 490 -35.94 57.03 -16.54
C PRO A 490 -34.56 56.47 -16.88
N ASP A 491 -34.19 56.39 -18.16
CA ASP A 491 -32.96 55.74 -18.59
C ASP A 491 -31.76 56.62 -18.24
N TYR A 492 -31.90 57.95 -18.35
CA TYR A 492 -30.93 58.92 -17.81
C TYR A 492 -30.69 58.72 -16.31
N ARG A 493 -31.75 58.54 -15.51
CA ARG A 493 -31.59 58.29 -14.07
C ARG A 493 -30.87 56.98 -13.80
N TRP A 494 -31.21 55.90 -14.52
CA TRP A 494 -30.53 54.62 -14.37
C TRP A 494 -29.02 54.76 -14.67
N MET A 495 -28.64 55.43 -15.76
CA MET A 495 -27.22 55.69 -16.06
C MET A 495 -26.56 56.57 -14.99
N LYS A 496 -27.25 57.57 -14.43
CA LYS A 496 -26.71 58.42 -13.34
C LYS A 496 -26.44 57.64 -12.05
N GLU A 497 -27.12 56.51 -11.84
CA GLU A 497 -26.94 55.63 -10.69
C GLU A 497 -25.88 54.53 -10.93
N HIS A 498 -25.76 54.03 -12.17
CA HIS A 498 -24.96 52.83 -12.46
C HIS A 498 -23.67 53.08 -13.26
N ALA A 499 -23.63 54.04 -14.18
CA ALA A 499 -22.55 54.18 -15.17
C ALA A 499 -21.16 54.39 -14.55
N GLU A 500 -21.08 55.11 -13.42
CA GLU A 500 -19.80 55.41 -12.74
C GLU A 500 -19.08 54.12 -12.31
N THR A 501 -19.82 53.06 -11.98
CA THR A 501 -19.25 51.75 -11.59
C THR A 501 -18.53 51.04 -12.73
N PHE A 502 -18.74 51.48 -13.98
CA PHE A 502 -18.08 50.99 -15.19
C PHE A 502 -17.04 51.96 -15.76
N GLY A 503 -16.88 53.15 -15.17
CA GLY A 503 -15.98 54.22 -15.64
C GLY A 503 -16.63 55.25 -16.57
N TRP A 504 -17.94 55.11 -16.84
CA TRP A 504 -18.71 56.06 -17.66
C TRP A 504 -19.42 57.10 -16.77
N HIS A 505 -19.46 58.36 -17.20
CA HIS A 505 -20.08 59.43 -16.43
C HIS A 505 -20.68 60.51 -17.33
N HIS A 506 -21.69 61.21 -16.80
CA HIS A 506 -22.28 62.39 -17.43
C HIS A 506 -21.49 63.62 -16.96
N PRO A 507 -20.83 64.38 -17.86
CA PRO A 507 -19.88 65.42 -17.45
C PRO A 507 -20.51 66.56 -16.63
N ALA A 508 -19.80 67.01 -15.59
CA ALA A 508 -20.24 68.09 -14.70
C ALA A 508 -20.49 69.43 -15.43
N GLY A 509 -19.93 69.61 -16.62
CA GLY A 509 -20.22 70.75 -17.50
C GLY A 509 -21.61 70.71 -18.13
N MET A 510 -22.23 69.53 -18.25
CA MET A 510 -23.52 69.28 -18.92
C MET A 510 -24.68 69.03 -17.95
N GLU A 511 -24.38 68.83 -16.66
CA GLU A 511 -25.35 68.75 -15.56
C GLU A 511 -26.32 69.96 -15.47
N PRO A 512 -27.50 69.82 -14.83
CA PRO A 512 -28.37 70.95 -14.51
C PRO A 512 -27.64 72.06 -13.74
N GLY A 513 -27.45 73.21 -14.39
CA GLY A 513 -26.69 74.34 -13.83
C GLY A 513 -25.19 74.33 -14.15
N GLY A 514 -24.73 73.39 -14.97
CA GLY A 514 -23.40 73.38 -15.57
C GLY A 514 -23.15 74.54 -16.53
N ALA A 515 -21.90 74.69 -16.97
CA ALA A 515 -21.45 75.80 -17.80
C ALA A 515 -21.48 75.53 -19.32
N GLY A 516 -21.88 74.33 -19.73
CA GLY A 516 -21.92 73.87 -21.12
C GLY A 516 -23.34 73.63 -21.67
N PRO A 517 -23.44 72.99 -22.83
CA PRO A 517 -24.70 72.45 -23.35
C PRO A 517 -25.31 71.41 -22.38
N LEU A 518 -26.63 71.41 -22.22
CA LEU A 518 -27.34 70.51 -21.32
C LEU A 518 -27.78 69.25 -22.09
N GLU A 519 -26.94 68.22 -22.12
CA GLU A 519 -27.03 67.08 -23.05
C GLU A 519 -27.12 65.72 -22.29
N PRO A 520 -28.31 65.32 -21.77
CA PRO A 520 -28.48 64.12 -20.91
C PRO A 520 -28.10 62.79 -21.57
N TRP A 521 -28.08 62.74 -22.90
CA TRP A 521 -27.63 61.60 -23.68
C TRP A 521 -26.10 61.42 -23.70
N HIS A 522 -25.32 62.39 -23.23
CA HIS A 522 -23.88 62.45 -23.46
C HIS A 522 -23.09 61.86 -22.29
N TRP A 523 -22.35 60.78 -22.54
CA TRP A 523 -21.58 60.06 -21.52
C TRP A 523 -20.14 59.89 -21.96
N GLU A 524 -19.20 60.15 -21.06
CA GLU A 524 -17.76 60.09 -21.30
C GLU A 524 -17.09 59.01 -20.43
N PHE A 525 -15.98 58.46 -20.89
CA PHE A 525 -15.17 57.46 -20.19
C PHE A 525 -13.85 58.06 -19.69
N ASP A 526 -13.62 58.03 -18.38
CA ASP A 526 -12.36 58.41 -17.70
C ASP A 526 -11.78 59.81 -18.08
N THR A 527 -12.65 60.77 -18.42
CA THR A 527 -12.28 62.15 -18.79
C THR A 527 -12.28 63.14 -17.60
N GLU A 528 -13.02 62.87 -16.53
CA GLU A 528 -12.99 63.66 -15.28
C GLU A 528 -12.04 63.04 -14.23
N PRO A 529 -11.40 63.84 -13.35
CA PRO A 529 -10.48 63.33 -12.35
C PRO A 529 -11.16 62.43 -11.31
N VAL A 530 -10.88 61.12 -11.38
CA VAL A 530 -11.36 60.13 -10.41
C VAL A 530 -11.02 60.57 -8.97
N ASP A 531 -12.04 60.72 -8.12
CA ASP A 531 -11.83 60.94 -6.69
C ASP A 531 -11.06 59.73 -6.11
N PRO A 532 -9.85 59.90 -5.54
CA PRO A 532 -9.06 58.77 -5.03
C PRO A 532 -9.72 58.05 -3.85
N ARG A 533 -10.83 58.55 -3.31
CA ARG A 533 -11.68 57.88 -2.31
C ARG A 533 -12.74 56.95 -2.94
N LYS A 534 -12.94 57.02 -4.25
CA LYS A 534 -13.86 56.18 -5.06
C LYS A 534 -13.13 55.16 -5.96
N SER A 535 -11.80 55.19 -6.05
CA SER A 535 -11.06 54.48 -7.11
C SER A 535 -11.40 52.98 -7.18
N LEU A 536 -11.94 52.58 -8.33
CA LEU A 536 -12.36 51.21 -8.61
C LEU A 536 -11.13 50.30 -8.76
N THR A 537 -10.75 49.63 -7.67
CA THR A 537 -9.97 48.39 -7.80
C THR A 537 -10.90 47.34 -8.43
N PRO A 538 -10.56 46.77 -9.61
CA PRO A 538 -11.37 45.72 -10.21
C PRO A 538 -11.34 44.50 -9.29
N LYS A 539 -12.41 44.31 -8.53
CA LYS A 539 -12.53 43.20 -7.59
C LYS A 539 -12.76 41.93 -8.40
N VAL A 540 -11.68 41.22 -8.70
CA VAL A 540 -11.70 39.90 -9.35
C VAL A 540 -12.34 38.89 -8.39
N THR A 541 -13.67 38.90 -8.33
CA THR A 541 -14.47 37.85 -7.71
C THR A 541 -14.45 36.65 -8.66
N GLY A 542 -13.64 35.66 -8.34
CA GLY A 542 -13.31 34.58 -9.26
C GLY A 542 -14.50 33.70 -9.65
N LEU A 543 -14.44 33.15 -10.86
CA LEU A 543 -15.03 31.85 -11.13
C LEU A 543 -14.17 30.80 -10.40
N GLY A 544 -14.76 30.11 -9.42
CA GLY A 544 -14.11 29.08 -8.62
C GLY A 544 -15.03 28.55 -7.53
N ASP A 545 -15.26 27.24 -7.54
CA ASP A 545 -15.95 26.43 -6.53
C ASP A 545 -17.35 26.87 -6.06
N ARG A 546 -18.37 26.51 -6.85
CA ARG A 546 -19.58 25.80 -6.38
C ARG A 546 -20.11 24.83 -7.43
#